data_AF-A0ABD0M374-F1
#
_entry.id   AF-A0ABD0M374-F1
#
_cell.length_a   1.000
_cell.length_b   1.000
_cell.length_c   1.000
_cell.angle_alpha   90.00
_cell.angle_beta   90.00
_cell.angle_gamma   90.00
#
_symmetry.space_group_name_H-M   'P 1'
#
loop_
_entity.id
_entity.type
_entity.pdbx_description
1 polymer ?
#
loop_
_entity_poly.entity_id
_entity_poly.type
_entity_poly.pdbx_seq_one_letter_code
_entity_poly.pdbx_strand_id
1 'polypeptide(L)'
;MMRSPSAIKQMLLDWCKAMTREYENVEVTNFSSCWNNGMAFCALIHHFFPDAFDYSKLDPKQRRYNFTLAFDTAEKMADIAPLLDVEDMVKMKNPDW
;
A
#
# COMPACT_ATOMS: atom_id res chain seq x y z
N MET A 1 -10.18 -0.54 29.05
CA MET A 1 -10.12 -1.86 28.38
C MET A 1 -9.16 -1.76 27.21
N MET A 2 -8.23 -2.71 27.08
CA MET A 2 -7.39 -2.82 25.89
C MET A 2 -8.26 -3.21 24.68
N ARG A 3 -8.12 -2.52 23.55
CA ARG A 3 -8.83 -2.89 22.31
C ARG A 3 -8.36 -4.28 21.88
N SER A 4 -9.28 -5.13 21.42
CA SER A 4 -8.90 -6.46 20.93
C SER A 4 -8.06 -6.33 19.65
N PRO A 5 -7.17 -7.30 19.34
CA PRO A 5 -6.38 -7.28 18.11
C PRO A 5 -7.24 -7.14 16.85
N SER A 6 -8.40 -7.80 16.80
CA SER A 6 -9.35 -7.69 15.70
C SER A 6 -9.93 -6.27 15.55
N ALA A 7 -10.21 -5.59 16.67
CA ALA A 7 -10.67 -4.21 16.63
C ALA A 7 -9.58 -3.26 16.12
N ILE A 8 -8.32 -3.47 16.51
CA ILE A 8 -7.18 -2.69 16.01
C ILE A 8 -6.99 -2.92 14.51
N LYS A 9 -7.05 -4.19 14.06
CA LYS A 9 -6.95 -4.55 12.63
C LYS A 9 -8.06 -3.87 11.83
N GLN A 10 -9.30 -3.88 12.32
CA GLN A 10 -10.42 -3.21 11.65
C GLN A 10 -10.22 -1.70 11.57
N MET A 11 -9.78 -1.05 12.66
CA MET A 11 -9.53 0.39 12.66
C MET A 11 -8.44 0.80 11.67
N LEU A 12 -7.36 0.01 11.57
CA LEU A 12 -6.31 0.26 10.59
C LEU A 12 -6.83 0.09 9.17
N LEU A 13 -7.67 -0.93 8.93
CA LEU A 13 -8.26 -1.17 7.61
C LEU A 13 -9.17 -0.02 7.19
N ASP A 14 -10.00 0.49 8.12
CA ASP A 14 -10.89 1.62 7.87
C ASP A 14 -10.09 2.91 7.62
N TRP A 15 -8.96 3.08 8.31
CA TRP A 15 -8.03 4.18 8.02
C TRP A 15 -7.45 4.07 6.61
N CYS A 16 -6.97 2.89 6.19
CA CYS A 16 -6.45 2.71 4.83
C CYS A 16 -7.51 3.04 3.78
N LYS A 17 -8.76 2.55 3.96
CA LYS A 17 -9.89 2.90 3.09
C LYS A 17 -10.11 4.40 3.01
N ALA A 18 -10.10 5.09 4.15
CA ALA A 18 -10.33 6.53 4.20
C ALA A 18 -9.24 7.32 3.48
N MET A 19 -7.98 6.89 3.57
CA MET A 19 -6.85 7.57 2.91
C MET A 19 -6.82 7.30 1.40
N THR A 20 -7.26 6.13 0.94
CA THR A 20 -7.21 5.74 -0.48
C THR A 20 -8.52 5.93 -1.23
N ARG A 21 -9.56 6.51 -0.61
CA ARG A 21 -10.93 6.57 -1.18
C ARG A 21 -11.05 7.27 -2.54
N GLU A 22 -10.15 8.20 -2.86
CA GLU A 22 -10.19 8.98 -4.10
C GLU A 22 -9.31 8.37 -5.21
N TYR A 23 -8.64 7.24 -4.95
CA TYR A 23 -7.74 6.61 -5.91
C TYR A 23 -8.45 5.54 -6.73
N GLU A 24 -8.42 5.70 -8.05
CA GLU A 24 -8.94 4.69 -8.96
C GLU A 24 -8.16 3.37 -8.83
N ASN A 25 -8.87 2.25 -9.05
CA ASN A 25 -8.32 0.89 -8.98
C ASN A 25 -7.80 0.47 -7.59
N VAL A 26 -8.15 1.20 -6.54
CA VAL A 26 -7.81 0.85 -5.15
C VAL A 26 -9.07 0.76 -4.29
N GLU A 27 -9.39 -0.46 -3.85
CA GLU A 27 -10.39 -0.71 -2.82
C GLU A 27 -9.78 -1.61 -1.75
N VAL A 28 -9.39 -1.01 -0.62
CA VAL A 28 -8.71 -1.73 0.46
C VAL A 28 -9.74 -2.40 1.37
N THR A 29 -10.02 -3.69 1.16
CA THR A 29 -10.97 -4.47 1.99
C THR A 29 -10.30 -5.51 2.87
N ASN A 30 -8.99 -5.74 2.67
CA ASN A 30 -8.20 -6.67 3.46
C ASN A 30 -6.74 -6.22 3.53
N PHE A 31 -5.98 -6.93 4.36
CA PHE A 31 -4.53 -6.87 4.39
C PHE A 31 -3.95 -8.10 3.67
N SER A 32 -4.39 -8.40 2.45
CA SER A 32 -3.74 -9.44 1.64
C SER A 32 -3.85 -9.10 0.16
N SER A 33 -4.86 -9.61 -0.53
CA SER A 33 -5.02 -9.46 -1.97
C SER A 33 -5.13 -8.01 -2.43
N CYS A 34 -5.69 -7.10 -1.62
CA CYS A 34 -5.84 -5.68 -1.97
C CYS A 34 -4.50 -4.95 -2.18
N TRP A 35 -3.39 -5.49 -1.69
CA TRP A 35 -2.08 -4.83 -1.77
C TRP A 35 -1.08 -5.61 -2.62
N ASN A 36 -1.51 -6.72 -3.22
CA ASN A 36 -0.62 -7.63 -3.94
C ASN A 36 -0.02 -7.01 -5.22
N ASN A 37 -0.58 -5.93 -5.73
CA ASN A 37 -0.15 -5.29 -6.97
C ASN A 37 0.57 -3.94 -6.77
N GLY A 38 0.79 -3.54 -5.51
CA GLY A 38 1.48 -2.31 -5.14
C GLY A 38 0.65 -1.02 -5.24
N MET A 39 -0.57 -1.06 -5.79
CA MET A 39 -1.37 0.15 -6.00
C MET A 39 -1.86 0.77 -4.69
N ALA A 40 -2.23 -0.06 -3.71
CA ALA A 40 -2.65 0.41 -2.38
C ALA A 40 -1.49 1.12 -1.63
N PHE A 41 -0.26 0.60 -1.76
CA PHE A 41 0.93 1.25 -1.21
C PHE A 41 1.20 2.59 -1.91
N CYS A 42 1.17 2.62 -3.25
CA CYS A 42 1.33 3.85 -4.01
C CYS A 42 0.28 4.90 -3.64
N ALA A 43 -0.98 4.48 -3.44
CA ALA A 43 -2.08 5.40 -3.12
C ALA A 43 -1.89 6.04 -1.75
N LEU A 44 -1.48 5.25 -0.75
CA LEU A 44 -1.19 5.78 0.59
C LEU A 44 0.00 6.73 0.58
N ILE A 45 1.09 6.38 -0.09
CA ILE A 45 2.26 7.27 -0.18
C ILE A 45 1.91 8.56 -0.90
N HIS A 46 1.20 8.48 -2.04
CA HIS A 46 0.76 9.65 -2.79
C HIS A 46 -0.25 10.50 -1.99
N HIS A 47 -1.05 9.91 -1.10
CA HIS A 47 -1.95 10.68 -0.23
C HIS A 47 -1.18 11.66 0.67
N PHE A 48 -0.05 11.23 1.23
CA PHE A 48 0.78 12.07 2.10
C PHE A 48 1.81 12.91 1.33
N PHE A 49 2.24 12.42 0.16
CA PHE A 49 3.24 13.05 -0.70
C PHE A 49 2.74 13.12 -2.15
N PRO A 50 1.72 13.95 -2.44
CA PRO A 50 1.07 13.99 -3.76
C PRO A 50 2.01 14.43 -4.89
N ASP A 51 3.09 15.14 -4.56
CA ASP A 51 4.07 15.61 -5.54
C ASP A 51 5.21 14.61 -5.79
N ALA A 52 5.23 13.46 -5.10
CA ALA A 52 6.34 12.51 -5.20
C ALA A 52 6.39 11.77 -6.55
N PHE A 53 5.23 11.50 -7.16
CA PHE A 53 5.10 10.87 -8.46
C PHE A 53 3.68 11.05 -9.01
N ASP A 54 3.50 10.86 -10.32
CA ASP A 54 2.18 10.94 -10.96
C ASP A 54 1.43 9.61 -10.84
N TYR A 55 0.48 9.52 -9.90
CA TYR A 55 -0.31 8.32 -9.67
C TYR A 55 -1.10 7.86 -10.92
N SER A 56 -1.56 8.80 -11.74
CA SER A 56 -2.42 8.48 -12.90
C SER A 56 -1.70 7.65 -13.98
N LYS A 57 -0.37 7.63 -13.94
CA LYS A 57 0.47 6.86 -14.87
C LYS A 57 0.73 5.43 -14.41
N LEU A 58 0.27 5.03 -13.22
CA LEU A 58 0.52 3.70 -12.69
C LEU A 58 -0.42 2.66 -13.29
N ASP A 59 0.14 1.49 -13.62
CA ASP A 59 -0.61 0.33 -14.10
C ASP A 59 -0.59 -0.78 -13.01
N PRO A 60 -1.75 -1.29 -12.56
CA PRO A 60 -1.83 -2.43 -11.64
C PRO A 60 -1.08 -3.69 -12.11
N LYS A 61 -0.82 -3.84 -13.41
CA LYS A 61 -0.06 -4.98 -13.97
C LYS A 61 1.44 -4.85 -13.73
N GLN A 62 1.95 -3.65 -13.48
CA GLN A 62 3.38 -3.37 -13.26
C GLN A 62 3.77 -3.53 -11.78
N ARG A 63 3.41 -4.68 -11.17
CA ARG A 63 3.55 -4.95 -9.73
C ARG A 63 4.92 -4.58 -9.15
N ARG A 64 5.99 -5.04 -9.82
CA ARG A 64 7.38 -4.78 -9.41
C ARG A 64 7.66 -3.28 -9.32
N TYR A 65 7.30 -2.55 -10.37
CA TYR A 65 7.50 -1.11 -10.44
C TYR A 65 6.72 -0.40 -9.34
N ASN A 66 5.45 -0.77 -9.12
CA ASN A 66 4.61 -0.15 -8.10
C ASN A 66 5.17 -0.36 -6.69
N PHE A 67 5.62 -1.58 -6.36
CA PHE A 67 6.25 -1.84 -5.05
C PHE A 67 7.55 -1.07 -4.85
N THR A 68 8.46 -1.12 -5.84
CA THR A 68 9.72 -0.37 -5.77
C THR A 68 9.47 1.12 -5.61
N LEU A 69 8.57 1.70 -6.42
CA LEU A 69 8.24 3.12 -6.34
C LEU A 69 7.71 3.49 -4.96
N ALA A 70 6.78 2.72 -4.41
CA ALA A 70 6.20 3.02 -3.10
C ALA A 70 7.23 2.94 -1.98
N PHE A 71 8.06 1.89 -1.95
CA PHE A 71 9.03 1.67 -0.88
C PHE A 71 10.19 2.66 -0.96
N ASP A 72 10.75 2.90 -2.15
CA ASP A 72 11.80 3.90 -2.34
C ASP A 72 11.31 5.31 -1.96
N THR A 73 10.05 5.63 -2.28
CA THR A 73 9.47 6.94 -1.94
C THR A 73 9.25 7.05 -0.44
N ALA A 74 8.75 5.99 0.21
CA ALA A 74 8.56 5.96 1.66
C ALA A 74 9.88 6.15 2.43
N GLU A 75 10.95 5.49 1.98
CA GLU A 75 12.28 5.65 2.57
C GLU A 75 12.79 7.08 2.38
N LYS A 76 12.71 7.62 1.15
CA LYS A 76 13.23 8.97 0.84
C LYS A 76 12.46 10.10 1.51
N MET A 77 11.12 9.99 1.60
CA MET A 77 10.25 11.09 2.01
C MET A 77 9.85 11.02 3.49
N ALA A 78 9.82 9.82 4.06
CA ALA A 78 9.32 9.58 5.41
C ALA A 78 10.32 8.84 6.32
N ASP A 79 11.52 8.52 5.83
CA ASP A 79 12.55 7.77 6.58
C ASP A 79 12.03 6.40 7.07
N ILE A 80 11.16 5.78 6.27
CA ILE A 80 10.56 4.47 6.57
C ILE A 80 11.39 3.39 5.87
N ALA A 81 12.18 2.65 6.65
CA ALA A 81 12.93 1.51 6.14
C ALA A 81 11.99 0.40 5.64
N PRO A 82 12.23 -0.16 4.44
CA PRO A 82 11.41 -1.24 3.92
C PRO A 82 11.61 -2.53 4.72
N LEU A 83 10.53 -3.06 5.28
CA LEU A 83 10.51 -4.38 5.93
C LEU A 83 10.15 -5.52 4.97
N LEU A 84 9.61 -5.18 3.80
CA LEU A 84 9.16 -6.11 2.77
C LEU A 84 10.10 -6.06 1.58
N ASP A 85 10.49 -7.23 1.08
CA ASP A 85 11.29 -7.35 -0.14
C ASP A 85 10.40 -7.37 -1.38
N VAL A 86 10.79 -6.61 -2.41
CA VAL A 86 10.02 -6.50 -3.66
C VAL A 86 9.98 -7.82 -4.44
N GLU A 87 11.06 -8.60 -4.44
CA GLU A 87 11.08 -9.90 -5.12
C GLU A 87 10.05 -10.85 -4.51
N ASP A 88 9.97 -10.88 -3.18
CA ASP A 88 9.04 -11.76 -2.47
C ASP A 88 7.59 -11.33 -2.68
N MET A 89 7.32 -10.02 -2.63
CA MET A 89 5.98 -9.48 -2.90
C MET A 89 5.50 -9.80 -4.31
N VAL A 90 6.39 -9.73 -5.31
CA VAL A 90 6.04 -10.06 -6.71
C VAL A 90 5.80 -11.55 -6.89
N LYS A 91 6.54 -12.42 -6.21
CA LYS A 91 6.34 -13.89 -6.27
C LYS A 91 5.02 -14.32 -5.63
N MET A 92 4.60 -13.68 -4.54
CA MET A 92 3.37 -14.02 -3.83
C MET A 92 2.15 -13.34 -4.48
N LYS A 93 1.35 -14.12 -5.22
CA LYS A 93 0.09 -13.61 -5.79
C LYS A 93 -1.03 -13.45 -4.74
N ASN A 94 -1.03 -14.32 -3.73
CA ASN A 94 -1.93 -14.29 -2.58
C ASN A 94 -1.09 -14.40 -1.29
N PRO A 95 -0.58 -13.29 -0.77
CA PRO A 95 0.20 -13.30 0.46
C PRO A 95 -0.71 -13.32 1.71
N ASP A 96 -0.31 -14.03 2.77
CA ASP A 96 -1.12 -14.33 3.98
C ASP A 96 -0.91 -13.36 5.17
N TRP A 97 -0.53 -12.10 4.94
CA TRP A 97 -0.22 -11.14 6.03
C TRP A 97 -1.44 -10.53 6.77
#